data_AF-A0A934YKI7-F1
#
_entry.id   AF-A0A934YKI7-F1
#
_cell.length_a   1.000
_cell.length_b   1.000
_cell.length_c   1.000
_cell.angle_alpha   90.00
_cell.angle_beta   90.00
_cell.angle_gamma   90.00
#
_symmetry.space_group_name_H-M   'P 1'
#
loop_
_entity.id
_entity.type
_entity.pdbx_description
1 polymer ?
#
loop_
_entity_poly.entity_id
_entity_poly.type
_entity_poly.pdbx_seq_one_letter_code
_entity_poly.pdbx_strand_id
1 'polypeptide(L)'
;MTRGAALSERARRTLGGYFTTLAALVGVGVFRGLPVRDVWVDTLAAALCGALAVAAAGLLARAKWRERFARAVAWSVLAVGLVTVAALALTASHIAGLYGPVGSGGALIFGLVAALLVPYLIVAPALAVHWLSRRRPR
;
A
#
# COMPACT_ATOMS: atom_id res chain seq x y z
N MET A 1 11.21 21.32 -27.59
CA MET A 1 11.77 20.23 -26.76
C MET A 1 11.74 20.64 -25.28
N THR A 2 10.58 20.59 -24.64
CA THR A 2 10.46 20.87 -23.21
C THR A 2 10.75 19.59 -22.43
N ARG A 3 11.89 19.60 -21.72
CA ARG A 3 12.35 18.53 -20.82
C ARG A 3 11.18 18.07 -19.94
N GLY A 4 10.78 16.81 -20.07
CA GLY A 4 9.99 16.13 -19.06
C GLY A 4 10.70 16.31 -17.73
N ALA A 5 10.14 17.11 -16.84
CA ALA A 5 10.82 17.52 -15.62
C ALA A 5 11.14 16.26 -14.80
N ALA A 6 12.43 15.96 -14.66
CA ALA A 6 12.90 14.86 -13.83
C ALA A 6 12.27 14.97 -12.42
N LEU A 7 11.88 13.84 -11.83
CA LEU A 7 11.47 13.78 -10.43
C LEU A 7 12.46 14.57 -9.58
N SER A 8 11.97 15.54 -8.81
CA SER A 8 12.86 16.30 -7.93
C SER A 8 13.56 15.32 -6.98
N GLU A 9 14.82 15.59 -6.66
CA GLU A 9 15.62 14.72 -5.78
C GLU A 9 14.88 14.45 -4.45
N ARG A 10 14.18 15.47 -3.92
CA ARG A 10 13.32 15.36 -2.74
C ARG A 10 12.16 14.38 -2.94
N ALA A 11 11.38 14.52 -4.02
CA ALA A 11 10.23 13.66 -4.30
C ALA A 11 10.64 12.20 -4.52
N ARG A 12 11.80 11.97 -5.14
CA ARG A 12 12.33 10.63 -5.36
C ARG A 12 12.74 9.96 -4.04
N ARG A 13 13.39 10.70 -3.14
CA ARG A 13 13.78 10.20 -1.81
C ARG A 13 12.56 9.93 -0.93
N THR A 14 11.55 10.80 -0.93
CA THR A 14 10.32 10.56 -0.15
C THR A 14 9.55 9.35 -0.67
N LEU A 15 9.36 9.21 -1.98
CA LEU A 15 8.70 8.03 -2.55
C LEU A 15 9.50 6.74 -2.32
N GLY A 16 10.82 6.80 -2.51
CA GLY A 16 11.71 5.67 -2.23
C GLY A 16 11.63 5.24 -0.76
N GLY A 17 11.73 6.20 0.16
CA GLY A 17 11.58 5.95 1.60
C GLY A 17 10.22 5.37 1.96
N TYR A 18 9.13 5.91 1.39
CA TYR A 18 7.78 5.38 1.57
C TYR A 18 7.68 3.90 1.17
N PHE A 19 8.13 3.53 -0.04
CA PHE A 19 8.09 2.13 -0.49
C PHE A 19 8.97 1.21 0.38
N THR A 20 10.14 1.68 0.83
CA THR A 20 10.99 0.92 1.76
C THR A 20 10.30 0.70 3.10
N THR A 21 9.71 1.73 3.70
CA THR A 21 8.99 1.62 4.97
C THR A 21 7.81 0.64 4.84
N LEU A 22 7.08 0.71 3.73
CA LEU A 22 5.94 -0.18 3.49
C LEU A 22 6.38 -1.63 3.29
N ALA A 23 7.48 -1.86 2.56
CA ALA A 23 8.07 -3.19 2.42
C ALA A 23 8.49 -3.78 3.78
N ALA A 24 9.10 -2.96 4.64
CA ALA A 24 9.53 -3.37 5.97
C ALA A 24 8.34 -3.67 6.89
N LEU A 25 7.32 -2.81 6.90
CA LEU A 25 6.11 -3.00 7.70
C LEU A 25 5.35 -4.26 7.30
N VAL A 26 5.14 -4.49 6.00
CA VAL A 26 4.50 -5.71 5.50
C VAL A 26 5.34 -6.93 5.82
N GLY A 27 6.66 -6.86 5.59
CA GLY A 27 7.56 -7.97 5.85
C GLY A 27 7.58 -8.37 7.32
N VAL A 28 7.75 -7.42 8.23
CA VAL A 28 7.71 -7.69 9.68
C VAL A 28 6.31 -8.13 10.12
N GLY A 29 5.27 -7.44 9.67
CA GLY A 29 3.89 -7.75 10.02
C GLY A 29 3.49 -9.18 9.62
N VAL A 30 3.83 -9.62 8.41
CA VAL A 30 3.48 -10.95 7.93
C VAL A 30 4.40 -12.04 8.47
N PHE A 31 5.72 -11.86 8.36
CA PHE A 31 6.66 -12.95 8.68
C PHE A 31 6.97 -13.07 10.17
N ARG A 32 6.73 -12.04 10.99
CA ARG A 32 6.91 -12.08 12.45
C ARG A 32 5.61 -11.92 13.22
N GLY A 33 4.62 -11.21 12.67
CA GLY A 33 3.37 -10.89 13.38
C GLY A 33 2.28 -11.95 13.26
N LEU A 34 2.20 -12.69 12.15
CA LEU A 34 1.19 -13.74 12.00
C LEU A 34 1.65 -15.08 12.63
N PRO A 35 0.91 -15.60 13.63
CA PRO A 35 1.22 -16.90 14.22
C PRO A 35 0.86 -18.07 13.30
N VAL A 36 -0.15 -17.89 12.45
CA VAL A 36 -0.57 -18.89 11.45
C VAL A 36 0.16 -18.64 10.15
N ARG A 37 0.94 -19.62 9.72
CA ARG A 37 1.69 -19.61 8.48
C ARG A 37 0.87 -20.31 7.40
N ASP A 38 0.44 -19.56 6.41
CA ASP A 38 -0.24 -20.07 5.23
C ASP A 38 0.61 -19.76 3.99
N VAL A 39 0.85 -20.78 3.16
CA VAL A 39 1.76 -20.67 2.00
C VAL A 39 1.26 -19.65 0.99
N TRP A 40 -0.07 -19.52 0.79
CA TRP A 40 -0.63 -18.55 -0.13
C TRP A 40 -0.46 -17.12 0.40
N VAL A 41 -0.70 -16.91 1.69
CA VAL A 41 -0.49 -15.61 2.32
C VAL A 41 0.99 -15.22 2.29
N ASP A 42 1.89 -16.14 2.61
CA ASP A 42 3.33 -15.91 2.64
C ASP A 42 3.90 -15.59 1.26
N THR A 43 3.47 -16.32 0.23
CA THR A 43 3.94 -16.10 -1.15
C THR A 43 3.45 -14.77 -1.70
N LEU A 44 2.18 -14.41 -1.47
CA LEU A 44 1.66 -13.11 -1.88
C LEU A 44 2.35 -11.96 -1.13
N ALA A 45 2.60 -12.12 0.17
CA ALA A 45 3.31 -11.12 0.97
C ALA A 45 4.77 -10.97 0.52
N ALA A 46 5.48 -12.08 0.25
CA ALA A 46 6.84 -12.05 -0.29
C ALA A 46 6.90 -11.34 -1.65
N ALA A 47 5.96 -11.65 -2.55
CA ALA A 47 5.86 -11.01 -3.85
C ALA A 47 5.61 -9.50 -3.73
N LEU A 48 4.70 -9.08 -2.84
CA LEU A 48 4.41 -7.67 -2.56
C LEU A 48 5.63 -6.95 -1.97
N CYS A 49 6.28 -7.52 -0.96
CA CYS A 49 7.50 -6.97 -0.37
C CYS A 49 8.61 -6.83 -1.42
N GLY A 50 8.79 -7.83 -2.28
CA GLY A 50 9.74 -7.79 -3.39
C GLY A 50 9.42 -6.67 -4.38
N ALA A 51 8.16 -6.54 -4.79
CA ALA A 51 7.73 -5.47 -5.69
C ALA A 51 7.96 -4.08 -5.10
N LEU A 52 7.66 -3.88 -3.81
CA LEU A 52 7.91 -2.64 -3.08
C LEU A 52 9.42 -2.34 -2.99
N ALA A 53 10.24 -3.34 -2.67
CA ALA A 53 11.68 -3.19 -2.58
C ALA A 53 12.32 -2.86 -3.95
N VAL A 54 11.88 -3.53 -5.02
CA VAL A 54 12.34 -3.25 -6.39
C VAL A 54 11.92 -1.85 -6.84
N ALA A 55 10.71 -1.41 -6.49
CA ALA A 55 10.25 -0.04 -6.77
C ALA A 55 11.10 1.00 -6.02
N ALA A 56 11.38 0.77 -4.74
CA ALA A 56 12.24 1.62 -3.93
C ALA A 56 13.66 1.69 -4.51
N ALA A 57 14.27 0.54 -4.79
CA ALA A 57 15.61 0.44 -5.36
C ALA A 57 15.69 1.11 -6.74
N GLY A 58 14.71 0.88 -7.63
CA GLY A 58 14.65 1.50 -8.94
C GLY A 58 14.53 3.03 -8.89
N LEU A 59 13.76 3.56 -7.93
CA LEU A 59 13.68 4.98 -7.66
C LEU A 59 15.00 5.53 -7.12
N LEU A 60 15.63 4.87 -6.15
CA LEU A 60 16.87 5.35 -5.54
C LEU A 60 18.06 5.28 -6.52
N ALA A 61 18.17 4.20 -7.30
CA ALA A 61 19.22 3.97 -8.30
C ALA A 61 19.01 4.73 -9.63
N ARG A 62 17.96 5.56 -9.74
CA ARG A 62 17.63 6.37 -10.93
C ARG A 62 17.42 5.55 -12.21
N ALA A 63 16.98 4.30 -12.12
CA ALA A 63 16.79 3.42 -13.28
C ALA A 63 15.81 4.02 -14.33
N LYS A 64 15.99 3.68 -15.62
CA LYS A 64 15.15 4.19 -16.73
C LYS A 64 13.67 3.74 -16.64
N TRP A 65 13.40 2.67 -15.91
CA TRP A 65 12.11 1.99 -15.81
C TRP A 65 11.33 2.41 -14.55
N ARG A 66 11.99 3.18 -13.67
CA ARG A 66 11.57 3.46 -12.29
C ARG A 66 10.15 4.00 -12.18
N GLU A 67 9.75 4.92 -13.05
CA GLU A 67 8.47 5.62 -12.95
C GLU A 67 7.30 4.73 -13.39
N ARG A 68 7.50 3.89 -14.42
CA ARG A 68 6.47 2.96 -14.88
C ARG A 68 6.23 1.86 -13.84
N PHE A 69 7.32 1.29 -13.31
CA PHE A 69 7.24 0.22 -12.32
C PHE A 69 6.70 0.72 -10.98
N ALA A 70 7.22 1.83 -10.44
CA ALA A 70 6.72 2.40 -9.18
C ALA A 70 5.24 2.80 -9.27
N ARG A 71 4.77 3.24 -10.45
CA ARG A 71 3.35 3.53 -10.67
C ARG A 71 2.50 2.26 -10.65
N ALA A 72 2.94 1.20 -11.32
CA ALA A 72 2.24 -0.09 -11.30
C ALA A 72 2.12 -0.61 -9.86
N VAL A 73 3.22 -0.59 -9.12
CA VAL A 73 3.24 -1.00 -7.70
C VAL A 73 2.33 -0.11 -6.85
N ALA A 74 2.35 1.21 -7.03
CA ALA A 74 1.45 2.12 -6.29
C ALA A 74 -0.04 1.84 -6.57
N TRP A 75 -0.40 1.55 -7.82
CA TRP A 75 -1.76 1.13 -8.18
C TRP A 75 -2.14 -0.20 -7.53
N SER A 76 -1.24 -1.19 -7.53
CA SER A 76 -1.48 -2.47 -6.87
C SER A 76 -1.71 -2.29 -5.37
N VAL A 77 -0.88 -1.49 -4.69
CA VAL A 77 -1.05 -1.19 -3.26
C VAL A 77 -2.38 -0.47 -3.00
N LEU A 78 -2.75 0.50 -3.83
CA LEU A 78 -4.03 1.20 -3.71
C LEU A 78 -5.22 0.26 -3.88
N ALA A 79 -5.18 -0.63 -4.88
CA ALA A 79 -6.23 -1.61 -5.12
C ALA A 79 -6.39 -2.57 -3.93
N VAL A 80 -5.28 -3.11 -3.42
CA VAL A 80 -5.27 -3.97 -2.22
C VAL A 80 -5.79 -3.20 -1.00
N GLY A 81 -5.40 -1.94 -0.83
CA GLY A 81 -5.87 -1.07 0.25
C GLY A 81 -7.38 -0.87 0.23
N LEU A 82 -7.94 -0.57 -0.95
CA LEU A 82 -9.38 -0.41 -1.13
C LEU A 82 -10.14 -1.70 -0.85
N VAL A 83 -9.68 -2.84 -1.37
CA VAL A 83 -10.29 -4.15 -1.10
C VAL A 83 -10.24 -4.47 0.39
N THR A 84 -9.13 -4.20 1.07
CA THR A 84 -8.96 -4.45 2.50
C THR A 84 -9.93 -3.60 3.32
N VAL A 85 -10.00 -2.29 3.05
CA VAL A 85 -10.93 -1.39 3.76
C VAL A 85 -12.39 -1.76 3.50
N ALA A 86 -12.73 -2.13 2.27
CA ALA A 86 -14.07 -2.63 1.93
C ALA A 86 -14.40 -3.91 2.70
N ALA A 87 -13.49 -4.88 2.76
CA ALA A 87 -13.67 -6.12 3.51
C ALA A 87 -13.86 -5.86 5.01
N LEU A 88 -13.08 -4.95 5.61
CA LEU A 88 -13.23 -4.55 7.00
C LEU A 88 -14.60 -3.89 7.25
N ALA A 89 -15.03 -2.98 6.38
CA ALA A 89 -16.31 -2.30 6.50
C ALA A 89 -17.49 -3.26 6.38
N LEU A 90 -17.45 -4.19 5.41
CA LEU A 90 -18.46 -5.23 5.23
C LEU A 90 -18.51 -6.17 6.45
N THR A 91 -17.35 -6.57 6.97
CA THR A 91 -17.25 -7.43 8.15
C THR A 91 -17.80 -6.73 9.40
N ALA A 92 -17.45 -5.45 9.59
CA ALA A 92 -17.97 -4.63 10.67
C ALA A 92 -19.50 -4.53 10.61
N SER A 93 -20.05 -4.22 9.43
CA SER A 93 -21.50 -4.14 9.21
C SER A 93 -22.19 -5.47 9.46
N HIS A 94 -21.62 -6.57 8.98
CA HIS A 94 -22.17 -7.92 9.15
C HIS A 94 -22.24 -8.33 10.62
N ILE A 95 -21.15 -8.12 11.37
CA ILE A 95 -21.06 -8.50 12.79
C ILE A 95 -21.97 -7.61 13.64
N ALA A 96 -22.02 -6.31 13.38
CA ALA A 96 -22.95 -5.41 14.07
C ALA A 96 -24.41 -5.81 13.80
N GLY A 97 -24.74 -6.19 12.57
CA GLY A 97 -26.10 -6.60 12.18
C GLY A 97 -26.55 -7.91 12.83
N LEU A 98 -25.69 -8.94 12.85
CA LEU A 98 -26.05 -10.26 13.38
C LEU A 98 -26.03 -10.33 14.92
N TYR A 99 -25.06 -9.68 15.56
CA TYR A 99 -24.82 -9.83 16.99
C TYR A 99 -25.32 -8.64 17.83
N GLY A 100 -25.96 -7.66 17.19
CA GLY A 100 -26.55 -6.50 17.87
C GLY A 100 -25.52 -5.77 18.77
N PRO A 101 -25.87 -5.43 20.03
CA PRO A 101 -24.96 -4.71 20.92
C PRO A 101 -23.61 -5.39 21.17
N VAL A 102 -23.56 -6.72 21.15
CA VAL A 102 -22.31 -7.49 21.34
C VAL A 102 -21.41 -7.36 20.11
N GLY A 103 -22.00 -7.34 18.91
CA GLY A 103 -21.29 -7.15 17.65
C GLY A 103 -20.74 -5.74 17.46
N SER A 104 -21.37 -4.73 18.09
CA SER A 104 -20.95 -3.33 18.01
C SER A 104 -19.51 -3.10 18.48
N GLY A 105 -19.05 -3.85 19.50
CA GLY A 105 -17.67 -3.76 19.98
C GLY A 105 -16.66 -4.21 18.91
N GLY A 106 -16.92 -5.35 18.27
CA GLY A 106 -16.08 -5.85 17.17
C GLY A 106 -16.08 -4.93 15.95
N ALA A 107 -17.27 -4.43 15.58
CA ALA A 107 -17.41 -3.46 14.49
C ALA A 107 -16.61 -2.17 14.73
N LEU A 108 -16.58 -1.67 15.97
CA LEU A 108 -15.77 -0.52 16.35
C LEU A 108 -14.27 -0.79 16.18
N ILE A 109 -13.78 -1.97 16.59
CA ILE A 109 -12.38 -2.37 16.39
C ILE A 109 -12.05 -2.40 14.90
N PHE A 110 -12.88 -3.04 14.06
CA PHE A 110 -12.68 -3.06 12.61
C PHE A 110 -12.69 -1.66 12.00
N GLY A 111 -13.57 -0.77 12.47
CA GLY A 111 -13.61 0.62 12.05
C GLY A 111 -12.33 1.38 12.40
N LEU A 112 -11.81 1.21 13.62
CA LEU A 112 -10.55 1.81 14.04
C LEU A 112 -9.35 1.28 13.25
N VAL A 113 -9.30 -0.02 12.99
CA VAL A 113 -8.26 -0.64 12.14
C VAL A 113 -8.35 -0.09 10.72
N ALA A 114 -9.54 0.01 10.13
CA ALA A 114 -9.73 0.60 8.82
C ALA A 114 -9.26 2.07 8.79
N ALA A 115 -9.64 2.87 9.79
CA ALA A 115 -9.22 4.27 9.90
C ALA A 115 -7.69 4.41 10.01
N LEU A 116 -7.02 3.50 10.71
CA LEU A 116 -5.56 3.46 10.81
C LEU A 116 -4.91 3.06 9.48
N LEU A 117 -5.52 2.16 8.71
CA LEU A 117 -4.98 1.68 7.44
C LEU A 117 -5.15 2.67 6.27
N VAL A 118 -6.25 3.44 6.26
CA VAL A 118 -6.57 4.43 5.22
C VAL A 118 -5.40 5.35 4.85
N PRO A 119 -4.70 6.02 5.79
CA PRO A 119 -3.59 6.92 5.44
C PRO A 119 -2.45 6.20 4.72
N TYR A 120 -2.16 4.95 5.06
CA TYR A 120 -1.02 4.20 4.53
C TYR A 120 -1.33 3.44 3.25
N LEU A 121 -2.53 2.86 3.15
CA LEU A 121 -2.94 1.98 2.04
C LEU A 121 -3.80 2.67 0.98
N ILE A 122 -4.36 3.84 1.27
CA ILE A 122 -5.20 4.58 0.31
C ILE A 122 -4.60 5.96 0.03
N VAL A 123 -4.43 6.80 1.04
CA VAL A 123 -4.01 8.20 0.84
C VAL A 123 -2.60 8.28 0.27
N ALA A 124 -1.63 7.64 0.91
CA ALA A 124 -0.25 7.65 0.45
C ALA A 124 -0.03 7.08 -0.97
N PRO A 125 -0.59 5.90 -1.34
CA PRO A 125 -0.42 5.38 -2.69
C PRO A 125 -1.23 6.18 -3.72
N ALA A 126 -2.39 6.75 -3.37
CA ALA A 126 -3.12 7.66 -4.26
C ALA A 126 -2.31 8.93 -4.54
N LEU A 127 -1.64 9.50 -3.54
CA LEU A 127 -0.72 10.62 -3.73
C LEU A 127 0.47 10.24 -4.60
N ALA A 128 1.05 9.04 -4.39
CA ALA A 128 2.14 8.53 -5.22
C ALA A 128 1.72 8.39 -6.70
N VAL A 129 0.54 7.81 -6.96
CA VAL A 129 -0.05 7.71 -8.30
C VAL A 129 -0.28 9.08 -8.91
N HIS A 130 -0.89 10.01 -8.17
CA HIS A 130 -1.18 11.37 -8.65
C HIS A 130 0.11 12.12 -9.05
N TRP A 131 1.13 12.07 -8.20
CA TRP A 131 2.43 12.69 -8.47
C TRP A 131 3.15 12.05 -9.65
N LEU A 132 3.11 10.73 -9.78
CA LEU A 132 3.69 10.01 -10.90
C LEU A 132 2.90 10.24 -12.21
N SER A 133 1.60 10.55 -12.14
CA SER A 133 0.74 10.73 -13.33
C SER A 133 0.82 12.12 -13.94
N ARG A 134 1.08 13.16 -13.14
CA ARG A 134 1.25 14.55 -13.61
C ARG A 134 2.47 14.79 -14.53
N ARG A 135 3.30 13.77 -14.82
CA ARG A 135 4.58 13.92 -15.53
C ARG A 135 4.71 13.12 -16.83
N ARG A 136 3.63 12.57 -17.37
CA ARG A 136 3.65 12.01 -18.74
C ARG A 136 3.75 13.18 -19.75
N PRO A 137 4.81 13.33 -20.54
CA PRO A 137 4.65 14.00 -21.83
C PRO A 137 3.67 13.14 -22.64
N ARG A 138 2.64 13.78 -23.20
CA ARG A 138 1.88 13.17 -24.29
C ARG A 138 2.81 12.95 -25.48
#